data_AF-A0AAE7A8S9-F1
#
_entry.id   AF-A0AAE7A8S9-F1
#
_cell.length_a   1.000
_cell.length_b   1.000
_cell.length_c   1.000
_cell.angle_alpha   90.00
_cell.angle_beta   90.00
_cell.angle_gamma   90.00
#
_symmetry.space_group_name_H-M   'P 1'
#
loop_
_entity.id
_entity.type
_entity.pdbx_description
1 polymer ?
#
loop_
_entity_poly.entity_id
_entity_poly.type
_entity_poly.pdbx_seq_one_letter_code
_entity_poly.pdbx_strand_id
1 'polypeptide(L)'
;MTAPAPTTAQLTPSSDKTPVEVSVDEFQITDIPGAMRKMGWVEAARLMQRWFDGEPFEMTVDEKEGKLDVKKITQEKLFDDLDFDWLTRSSPDTGKEIKELLEKAAYASQYNELIGRARKLDQLAPGLLQFMSRLRDLGILDRENKDLKKGEYDFSSMSARELEVTTQYNFRPIGTDKWERITNPLDDVYGTLGGFLVKFAVTKFTVTSKTKRMPATVHIEEIGCYIRDTYEFLNDSSKDQPLGYWSFESGIKGFGALGRETYESDGQLYHKVTNGSFNRYRVEHGKGGDLFVYSTVKKLPTSISFRFMEADFGEFAARSKAPKVTP
;
A
#
# COMPACT_ATOMS: atom_id res chain seq x y z
N MET A 1 -40.96 21.92 -43.66
CA MET A 1 -40.35 21.75 -42.33
C MET A 1 -41.42 22.12 -41.31
N THR A 2 -41.93 21.13 -40.58
CA THR A 2 -42.98 21.27 -39.55
C THR A 2 -42.37 21.75 -38.24
N ALA A 3 -42.95 22.78 -37.62
CA ALA A 3 -42.56 23.25 -36.30
C ALA A 3 -42.87 22.18 -35.22
N PRO A 4 -42.06 22.08 -34.15
CA PRO A 4 -42.35 21.17 -33.05
C PRO A 4 -43.63 21.62 -32.32
N ALA A 5 -44.45 20.63 -31.93
CA ALA A 5 -45.66 20.86 -31.14
C ALA A 5 -45.30 21.42 -29.75
N PRO A 6 -46.08 22.36 -29.19
CA PRO A 6 -45.83 22.87 -27.85
C PRO A 6 -46.10 21.79 -26.80
N THR A 7 -45.09 21.45 -26.02
CA THR A 7 -45.24 20.61 -24.83
C THR A 7 -45.95 21.43 -23.76
N THR A 8 -47.16 21.02 -23.38
CA THR A 8 -47.94 21.68 -22.34
C THR A 8 -47.66 20.95 -21.02
N ALA A 9 -46.95 21.59 -20.09
CA ALA A 9 -46.84 21.09 -18.73
C ALA A 9 -48.13 21.44 -17.96
N GLN A 10 -48.80 20.45 -17.37
CA GLN A 10 -49.87 20.71 -16.41
C GLN A 10 -49.25 21.28 -15.13
N LEU A 11 -49.44 22.57 -14.91
CA LEU A 11 -49.16 23.19 -13.61
C LEU A 11 -50.38 23.02 -12.71
N THR A 12 -50.14 22.67 -11.45
CA THR A 12 -51.16 22.65 -10.41
C THR A 12 -51.74 24.07 -10.20
N PRO A 13 -53.03 24.19 -9.84
CA PRO A 13 -53.66 25.49 -9.60
C PRO A 13 -52.92 26.30 -8.54
N SER A 14 -52.84 27.63 -8.68
CA SER A 14 -52.17 28.50 -7.69
C SER A 14 -52.81 28.47 -6.28
N SER A 15 -53.98 27.85 -6.14
CA SER A 15 -54.67 27.60 -4.88
C SER A 15 -54.15 26.36 -4.13
N ASP A 16 -53.38 25.52 -4.80
CA ASP A 16 -52.85 24.27 -4.23
C ASP A 16 -51.55 24.58 -3.45
N LYS A 17 -51.71 24.89 -2.16
CA LYS A 17 -50.60 25.13 -1.22
C LYS A 17 -50.07 23.84 -0.60
N THR A 18 -50.45 22.69 -1.13
CA THR A 18 -49.97 21.40 -0.66
C THR A 18 -48.46 21.36 -0.89
N PRO A 19 -47.63 21.28 0.17
CA PRO A 19 -46.18 21.25 0.00
C PRO A 19 -45.81 20.09 -0.91
N VAL A 20 -45.09 20.38 -2.00
CA VAL A 20 -44.41 19.34 -2.75
C VAL A 20 -43.24 18.91 -1.87
N GLU A 21 -43.34 17.74 -1.26
CA GLU A 21 -42.19 17.09 -0.63
C GLU A 21 -41.19 16.73 -1.74
N VAL A 22 -40.20 17.60 -1.93
CA VAL A 22 -39.04 17.27 -2.74
C VAL A 22 -38.07 16.54 -1.82
N SER A 23 -37.91 15.23 -2.01
CA SER A 23 -36.81 14.49 -1.39
C SER A 23 -35.51 15.02 -2.00
N VAL A 24 -34.77 15.81 -1.22
CA VAL A 24 -33.40 16.16 -1.58
C VAL A 24 -32.55 14.98 -1.14
N ASP A 25 -31.98 14.26 -2.11
CA ASP A 25 -31.01 13.20 -1.81
C ASP A 25 -29.80 13.82 -1.10
N GLU A 26 -29.69 13.59 0.20
CA GLU A 26 -28.55 14.04 1.00
C GLU A 26 -27.40 13.03 0.85
N PHE A 27 -26.21 13.53 0.51
CA PHE A 27 -25.03 12.70 0.30
C PHE A 27 -24.70 11.84 1.52
N GLN A 28 -24.60 10.53 1.31
CA GLN A 28 -24.18 9.54 2.29
C GLN A 28 -22.79 9.03 1.97
N ILE A 29 -22.07 8.54 2.98
CA ILE A 29 -20.74 7.96 2.75
C ILE A 29 -20.79 6.72 1.83
N THR A 30 -21.94 6.03 1.78
CA THR A 30 -22.17 4.90 0.87
C THR A 30 -22.24 5.31 -0.59
N ASP A 31 -22.33 6.61 -0.89
CA ASP A 31 -22.29 7.15 -2.25
C ASP A 31 -20.86 7.35 -2.76
N ILE A 32 -19.86 7.34 -1.86
CA ILE A 32 -18.43 7.54 -2.18
C ILE A 32 -17.94 6.56 -3.26
N PRO A 33 -18.20 5.23 -3.18
CA PRO A 33 -17.80 4.32 -4.26
C PRO A 33 -18.41 4.70 -5.63
N GLY A 34 -19.64 5.20 -5.64
CA GLY A 34 -20.29 5.70 -6.86
C GLY A 34 -19.59 6.94 -7.43
N ALA A 35 -19.28 7.90 -6.56
CA ALA A 35 -18.56 9.11 -6.93
C ALA A 35 -17.14 8.80 -7.44
N MET A 36 -16.40 7.91 -6.76
CA MET A 36 -15.08 7.43 -7.19
C MET A 36 -15.12 6.81 -8.60
N ARG A 37 -16.13 5.97 -8.90
CA ARG A 37 -16.31 5.40 -10.25
C ARG A 37 -16.52 6.49 -11.32
N LYS A 38 -17.26 7.56 -11.02
CA LYS A 38 -17.45 8.70 -11.95
C LYS A 38 -16.16 9.47 -12.20
N MET A 39 -15.26 9.53 -11.22
CA MET A 39 -13.92 10.11 -11.36
C MET A 39 -12.95 9.19 -12.12
N GLY A 40 -13.35 7.95 -12.45
CA GLY A 40 -12.45 6.94 -13.02
C GLY A 40 -11.53 6.29 -11.99
N TRP A 41 -11.80 6.42 -10.70
CA TRP A 41 -11.03 5.80 -9.62
C TRP A 41 -11.53 4.37 -9.38
N VAL A 42 -11.04 3.44 -10.20
CA VAL A 42 -11.55 2.07 -10.28
C VAL A 42 -11.16 1.26 -9.05
N GLU A 43 -9.87 1.24 -8.68
CA GLU A 43 -9.40 0.44 -7.54
C GLU A 43 -9.81 1.07 -6.21
N ALA A 44 -9.85 2.40 -6.12
CA ALA A 44 -10.31 3.08 -4.91
C ALA A 44 -11.79 2.76 -4.64
N ALA A 45 -12.63 2.81 -5.69
CA ALA A 45 -14.03 2.44 -5.58
C ALA A 45 -14.21 0.97 -5.21
N ARG A 46 -13.40 0.07 -5.77
CA ARG A 46 -13.45 -1.36 -5.50
C ARG A 46 -13.09 -1.66 -4.05
N LEU A 47 -12.01 -1.07 -3.56
CA LEU A 47 -11.54 -1.24 -2.19
C LEU A 47 -12.53 -0.64 -1.18
N MET A 48 -13.04 0.56 -1.44
CA MET A 48 -14.07 1.19 -0.60
C MET A 48 -15.36 0.37 -0.56
N GLN A 49 -15.84 -0.14 -1.70
CA GLN A 49 -17.00 -1.03 -1.74
C GLN A 49 -16.75 -2.30 -0.93
N ARG A 50 -15.56 -2.89 -1.08
CA ARG A 50 -15.17 -4.10 -0.35
C ARG A 50 -15.10 -3.87 1.17
N TRP A 51 -14.74 -2.66 1.61
CA TRP A 51 -14.81 -2.25 3.02
C TRP A 51 -16.28 -2.23 3.48
N PHE A 52 -17.16 -1.54 2.76
CA PHE A 52 -18.60 -1.44 3.09
C PHE A 52 -19.32 -2.80 3.14
N ASP A 53 -19.01 -3.69 2.20
CA ASP A 53 -19.63 -5.01 2.11
C ASP A 53 -19.11 -5.97 3.21
N GLY A 54 -17.96 -5.64 3.81
CA GLY A 54 -17.25 -6.47 4.78
C GLY A 54 -17.96 -6.61 6.13
N GLU A 55 -17.72 -7.74 6.79
CA GLU A 55 -18.09 -7.93 8.19
C GLU A 55 -17.40 -6.89 9.09
N PRO A 56 -18.04 -6.48 10.20
CA PRO A 56 -17.55 -5.39 11.02
C PRO A 56 -16.21 -5.78 11.65
N PHE A 57 -15.17 -5.07 11.25
CA PHE A 57 -13.82 -5.28 11.73
C PHE A 57 -13.10 -3.95 11.78
N GLU A 58 -12.58 -3.63 12.97
CA GLU A 58 -11.71 -2.49 13.21
C GLU A 58 -10.31 -3.00 13.52
N MET A 59 -9.33 -2.49 12.79
CA MET A 59 -7.95 -2.87 12.95
C MET A 59 -7.36 -2.27 14.25
N THR A 60 -6.49 -2.99 14.92
CA THR A 60 -5.71 -2.47 16.05
C THR A 60 -4.54 -1.61 15.56
N VAL A 61 -4.00 -0.74 16.43
CA VAL A 61 -2.79 0.04 16.12
C VAL A 61 -1.61 -0.87 15.79
N ASP A 62 -1.47 -2.01 16.49
CA ASP A 62 -0.39 -2.97 16.21
C ASP A 62 -0.55 -3.64 14.83
N GLU A 63 -1.78 -3.92 14.40
CA GLU A 63 -2.05 -4.42 13.05
C GLU A 63 -1.72 -3.37 11.98
N LYS A 64 -2.12 -2.10 12.19
CA LYS A 64 -1.79 -0.97 11.31
C LYS A 64 -0.29 -0.72 11.19
N GLU A 65 0.42 -0.77 12.31
CA GLU A 65 1.88 -0.66 12.36
C GLU A 65 2.59 -1.93 11.85
N GLY A 66 1.81 -2.94 11.46
CA GLY A 66 2.30 -4.14 10.82
C GLY A 66 3.02 -5.11 11.73
N LYS A 67 2.76 -5.06 13.05
CA LYS A 67 3.31 -5.96 14.06
C LYS A 67 2.57 -7.29 14.17
N LEU A 68 1.40 -7.41 13.54
CA LEU A 68 0.70 -8.68 13.42
C LEU A 68 1.49 -9.65 12.52
N ASP A 69 1.63 -10.90 12.97
CA ASP A 69 2.15 -11.99 12.14
C ASP A 69 1.24 -12.18 10.91
N VAL A 70 1.83 -12.13 9.71
CA VAL A 70 1.14 -12.29 8.42
C VAL A 70 0.31 -13.57 8.35
N LYS A 71 0.70 -14.63 9.08
CA LYS A 71 -0.03 -15.90 9.15
C LYS A 71 -1.37 -15.80 9.88
N LYS A 72 -1.57 -14.77 10.70
CA LYS A 72 -2.82 -14.51 11.42
C LYS A 72 -3.84 -13.73 10.59
N ILE A 73 -3.44 -13.23 9.42
CA ILE A 73 -4.34 -12.49 8.52
C ILE A 73 -5.16 -13.50 7.72
N THR A 74 -6.47 -13.50 7.92
CA THR A 74 -7.43 -14.37 7.24
C THR A 74 -7.90 -13.77 5.91
N GLN A 75 -8.43 -14.58 5.00
CA GLN A 75 -8.79 -14.13 3.64
C GLN A 75 -9.89 -13.06 3.65
N GLU A 76 -10.79 -13.09 4.63
CA GLU A 76 -11.89 -12.13 4.76
C GLU A 76 -11.39 -10.73 5.10
N LYS A 77 -10.17 -10.61 5.62
CA LYS A 77 -9.50 -9.34 5.94
C LYS A 77 -8.50 -8.92 4.86
N LEU A 78 -8.40 -9.66 3.76
CA LEU A 78 -7.44 -9.40 2.69
C LEU A 78 -8.08 -8.72 1.49
N PHE A 79 -7.27 -7.84 0.91
CA PHE A 79 -7.41 -7.34 -0.45
C PHE A 79 -6.04 -7.54 -1.13
N ASP A 80 -5.82 -8.73 -1.68
CA ASP A 80 -4.51 -9.22 -2.11
C ASP A 80 -4.40 -9.47 -3.63
N ASP A 81 -5.36 -8.94 -4.39
CA ASP A 81 -5.44 -9.04 -5.85
C ASP A 81 -5.14 -7.73 -6.58
N LEU A 82 -4.66 -6.70 -5.86
CA LEU A 82 -4.33 -5.40 -6.45
C LEU A 82 -3.17 -5.56 -7.44
N ASP A 83 -3.38 -5.25 -8.71
CA ASP A 83 -2.30 -5.35 -9.70
C ASP A 83 -1.19 -4.32 -9.40
N PHE A 84 0.06 -4.77 -9.22
CA PHE A 84 1.18 -3.85 -9.02
C PHE A 84 1.35 -2.88 -10.20
N ASP A 85 1.14 -3.36 -11.43
CA ASP A 85 1.35 -2.54 -12.63
C ASP A 85 0.30 -1.43 -12.79
N TRP A 86 -0.85 -1.53 -12.09
CA TRP A 86 -1.84 -0.46 -12.04
C TRP A 86 -1.28 0.85 -11.47
N LEU A 87 -0.36 0.80 -10.49
CA LEU A 87 0.28 2.01 -9.93
C LEU A 87 0.85 2.93 -11.01
N THR A 88 1.51 2.32 -12.00
CA THR A 88 2.20 3.06 -13.07
C THR A 88 1.26 3.53 -14.18
N ARG A 89 0.06 2.98 -14.26
CA ARG A 89 -0.96 3.29 -15.26
C ARG A 89 -1.96 4.33 -14.77
N SER A 90 -2.26 4.32 -13.47
CA SER A 90 -3.37 5.08 -12.89
C SER A 90 -2.96 6.38 -12.20
N SER A 91 -1.66 6.61 -12.03
CA SER A 91 -1.12 7.87 -11.50
C SER A 91 0.16 8.23 -12.27
N PRO A 92 0.18 9.28 -13.10
CA PRO A 92 1.38 9.67 -13.86
C PRO A 92 2.57 10.02 -12.97
N ASP A 93 2.33 10.78 -11.90
CA ASP A 93 3.39 11.27 -11.00
C ASP A 93 3.92 10.13 -10.11
N THR A 94 3.03 9.44 -9.39
CA THR A 94 3.41 8.25 -8.60
C THR A 94 4.03 7.19 -9.51
N GLY A 95 3.48 6.99 -10.71
CA GLY A 95 3.99 6.03 -11.67
C GLY A 95 5.41 6.32 -12.14
N LYS A 96 5.83 7.60 -12.21
CA LYS A 96 7.22 7.98 -12.50
C LYS A 96 8.14 7.57 -11.34
N GLU A 97 7.79 7.93 -10.12
CA GLU A 97 8.57 7.58 -8.93
C GLU A 97 8.73 6.06 -8.78
N ILE A 98 7.65 5.30 -8.99
CA ILE A 98 7.67 3.83 -8.97
C ILE A 98 8.63 3.29 -10.03
N LYS A 99 8.58 3.80 -11.27
CA LYS A 99 9.51 3.34 -12.33
C LYS A 99 10.96 3.59 -11.98
N GLU A 100 11.30 4.79 -11.51
CA GLU A 100 12.67 5.11 -11.07
C GLU A 100 13.13 4.21 -9.92
N LEU A 101 12.20 3.88 -9.01
CA LEU A 101 12.47 2.97 -7.90
C LEU A 101 12.70 1.52 -8.37
N LEU A 102 11.92 1.01 -9.33
CA LEU A 102 12.12 -0.31 -9.91
C LEU A 102 13.49 -0.40 -10.62
N GLU A 103 13.90 0.65 -11.34
CA GLU A 103 15.21 0.72 -11.99
C GLU A 103 16.36 0.67 -10.96
N LYS A 104 16.25 1.45 -9.88
CA LYS A 104 17.21 1.42 -8.77
C LYS A 104 17.26 0.04 -8.10
N ALA A 105 16.11 -0.60 -7.93
CA ALA A 105 16.02 -1.94 -7.34
C ALA A 105 16.74 -2.98 -8.21
N ALA A 106 16.49 -2.96 -9.53
CA ALA A 106 17.05 -3.91 -10.48
C ALA A 106 18.52 -3.63 -10.86
N TYR A 107 19.08 -2.48 -10.48
CA TYR A 107 20.45 -2.09 -10.83
C TYR A 107 21.49 -3.11 -10.34
N ALA A 108 22.14 -3.78 -11.30
CA ALA A 108 23.07 -4.89 -11.09
C ALA A 108 24.42 -4.40 -10.53
N SER A 109 24.48 -4.19 -9.21
CA SER A 109 25.69 -3.77 -8.52
C SER A 109 25.75 -4.29 -7.10
N GLN A 110 26.93 -4.72 -6.65
CA GLN A 110 27.17 -5.04 -5.24
C GLN A 110 27.01 -3.81 -4.32
N TYR A 111 26.93 -2.60 -4.87
CA TYR A 111 26.65 -1.35 -4.17
C TYR A 111 25.24 -0.82 -4.44
N ASN A 112 24.32 -1.70 -4.86
CA ASN A 112 22.90 -1.36 -5.03
C ASN A 112 22.35 -0.65 -3.79
N GLU A 113 21.57 0.42 -3.97
CA GLU A 113 21.08 1.24 -2.85
C GLU A 113 20.05 0.53 -1.94
N LEU A 114 19.38 -0.51 -2.44
CA LEU A 114 18.36 -1.25 -1.70
C LEU A 114 18.94 -2.48 -1.00
N ILE A 115 19.84 -3.24 -1.64
CA ILE A 115 20.35 -4.51 -1.08
C ILE A 115 21.89 -4.56 -1.00
N GLY A 116 22.58 -3.52 -1.45
CA GLY A 116 24.01 -3.57 -1.66
C GLY A 116 24.86 -3.27 -0.43
N ARG A 117 26.13 -2.97 -0.72
CA ARG A 117 27.14 -2.53 0.24
C ARG A 117 27.13 -1.02 0.38
N ALA A 118 27.43 -0.53 1.58
CA ALA A 118 27.66 0.89 1.84
C ALA A 118 29.14 1.26 1.61
N ARG A 119 29.39 2.48 1.12
CA ARG A 119 30.76 3.04 0.94
C ARG A 119 31.22 3.80 2.19
N LYS A 120 31.17 3.15 3.36
CA LYS A 120 31.53 3.73 4.67
C LYS A 120 32.27 2.67 5.51
N LEU A 121 32.53 2.98 6.80
CA LEU A 121 33.18 2.07 7.75
C LEU A 121 32.45 0.73 7.86
N ASP A 122 31.12 0.77 8.06
CA ASP A 122 30.24 -0.39 7.94
C ASP A 122 29.92 -0.64 6.47
N GLN A 123 30.14 -1.86 5.99
CA GLN A 123 30.01 -2.20 4.57
C GLN A 123 28.66 -2.83 4.23
N LEU A 124 27.93 -3.38 5.18
CA LEU A 124 26.61 -3.97 4.93
C LEU A 124 25.53 -2.89 5.02
N ALA A 125 24.90 -2.54 3.89
CA ALA A 125 23.75 -1.64 3.97
C ALA A 125 22.58 -2.31 4.70
N PRO A 126 21.62 -1.56 5.26
CA PRO A 126 20.50 -2.13 6.01
C PRO A 126 19.74 -3.24 5.28
N GLY A 127 19.55 -3.11 3.96
CA GLY A 127 18.87 -4.15 3.18
C GLY A 127 19.70 -5.43 3.03
N LEU A 128 21.03 -5.34 2.90
CA LEU A 128 21.88 -6.52 2.87
C LEU A 128 21.88 -7.23 4.24
N LEU A 129 21.92 -6.48 5.34
CA LEU A 129 21.78 -7.03 6.70
C LEU A 129 20.44 -7.74 6.89
N GLN A 130 19.35 -7.14 6.42
CA GLN A 130 18.04 -7.77 6.49
C GLN A 130 18.01 -9.05 5.64
N PHE A 131 18.54 -9.02 4.42
CA PHE A 131 18.62 -10.22 3.59
C PHE A 131 19.47 -11.32 4.23
N MET A 132 20.61 -11.00 4.84
CA MET A 132 21.41 -11.96 5.62
C MET A 132 20.62 -12.53 6.81
N SER A 133 19.77 -11.72 7.46
CA SER A 133 18.85 -12.22 8.50
C SER A 133 17.85 -13.22 7.93
N ARG A 134 17.30 -12.95 6.74
CA ARG A 134 16.43 -13.91 6.03
C ARG A 134 17.16 -15.19 5.64
N LEU A 135 18.39 -15.11 5.14
CA LEU A 135 19.22 -16.28 4.84
C LEU A 135 19.50 -17.11 6.11
N ARG A 136 19.70 -16.48 7.26
CA ARG A 136 19.84 -17.17 8.55
C ARG A 136 18.53 -17.88 8.93
N ASP A 137 17.40 -17.19 8.82
CA ASP A 137 16.09 -17.75 9.19
C ASP A 137 15.69 -18.93 8.26
N LEU A 138 16.16 -18.92 7.02
CA LEU A 138 16.05 -20.04 6.06
C LEU A 138 17.06 -21.19 6.31
N GLY A 139 17.97 -21.05 7.27
CA GLY A 139 19.04 -22.03 7.52
C GLY A 139 20.10 -22.10 6.42
N ILE A 140 20.21 -21.05 5.60
CA ILE A 140 21.20 -20.94 4.51
C ILE A 140 22.50 -20.32 5.04
N LEU A 141 22.40 -19.34 5.94
CA LEU A 141 23.57 -18.68 6.53
C LEU A 141 24.09 -19.48 7.72
N ASP A 142 25.32 -19.99 7.60
CA ASP A 142 26.05 -20.67 8.66
C ASP A 142 26.99 -19.68 9.37
N ARG A 143 26.59 -19.27 10.57
CA ARG A 143 27.34 -18.28 11.36
C ARG A 143 28.62 -18.84 11.95
N GLU A 144 28.62 -20.10 12.35
CA GLU A 144 29.77 -20.73 13.03
C GLU A 144 30.91 -20.91 12.03
N ASN A 145 30.58 -21.41 10.85
CA ASN A 145 31.55 -21.61 9.80
C ASN A 145 31.76 -20.36 8.95
N LYS A 146 31.04 -19.25 9.18
CA LYS A 146 31.13 -18.03 8.34
C LYS A 146 30.99 -18.40 6.85
N ASP A 147 29.95 -19.16 6.53
CA ASP A 147 29.71 -19.73 5.21
C ASP A 147 28.21 -19.66 4.87
N LEU A 148 27.88 -20.04 3.64
CA LEU A 148 26.52 -20.18 3.17
C LEU A 148 26.30 -21.58 2.57
N LYS A 149 25.13 -22.16 2.81
CA LYS A 149 24.74 -23.45 2.26
C LYS A 149 24.51 -23.34 0.75
N LYS A 150 25.37 -24.02 -0.03
CA LYS A 150 25.27 -24.10 -1.49
C LYS A 150 23.87 -24.57 -1.91
N GLY A 151 23.32 -23.94 -2.93
CA GLY A 151 22.03 -24.31 -3.51
C GLY A 151 21.52 -23.28 -4.49
N GLU A 152 20.47 -23.65 -5.21
CA GLU A 152 19.65 -22.74 -6.00
C GLU A 152 18.32 -22.59 -5.27
N TYR A 153 17.88 -21.36 -5.06
CA TYR A 153 16.69 -21.03 -4.29
C TYR A 153 15.74 -20.23 -5.18
N ASP A 154 14.55 -20.79 -5.43
CA ASP A 154 13.53 -20.19 -6.29
C ASP A 154 12.21 -20.04 -5.52
N PHE A 155 11.88 -18.79 -5.24
CA PHE A 155 10.68 -18.31 -4.56
C PHE A 155 9.81 -17.45 -5.49
N SER A 156 10.03 -17.53 -6.81
CA SER A 156 9.35 -16.67 -7.81
C SER A 156 7.84 -16.92 -7.96
N SER A 157 7.32 -17.98 -7.33
CA SER A 157 5.89 -18.32 -7.26
C SER A 157 5.21 -17.85 -5.97
N MET A 158 5.97 -17.37 -4.99
CA MET A 158 5.42 -16.90 -3.71
C MET A 158 4.63 -15.60 -3.89
N SER A 159 3.53 -15.50 -3.15
CA SER A 159 2.75 -14.28 -2.97
C SER A 159 3.54 -13.20 -2.22
N ALA A 160 3.07 -11.95 -2.31
CA ALA A 160 3.63 -10.82 -1.55
C ALA A 160 3.71 -11.11 -0.03
N ARG A 161 2.68 -11.78 0.51
CA ARG A 161 2.60 -12.20 1.91
C ARG A 161 3.65 -13.24 2.30
N GLU A 162 3.87 -14.22 1.44
CA GLU A 162 4.91 -15.23 1.66
C GLU A 162 6.31 -14.61 1.55
N LEU A 163 6.51 -13.69 0.61
CA LEU A 163 7.79 -12.99 0.45
C LEU A 163 8.09 -12.04 1.62
N GLU A 164 7.07 -11.39 2.21
CA GLU A 164 7.18 -10.54 3.41
C GLU A 164 7.93 -11.24 4.54
N VAL A 165 7.64 -12.53 4.75
CA VAL A 165 8.25 -13.32 5.81
C VAL A 165 9.51 -14.05 5.36
N THR A 166 9.60 -14.43 4.08
CA THR A 166 10.66 -15.33 3.58
C THR A 166 11.93 -14.57 3.23
N THR A 167 11.87 -13.57 2.35
CA THR A 167 13.07 -12.93 1.77
C THR A 167 12.96 -11.41 1.63
N GLN A 168 11.94 -10.77 2.20
CA GLN A 168 11.85 -9.31 2.24
C GLN A 168 13.10 -8.72 2.89
N TYR A 169 13.71 -7.77 2.18
CA TYR A 169 14.98 -7.17 2.55
C TYR A 169 14.95 -5.64 2.64
N ASN A 170 14.06 -4.97 1.91
CA ASN A 170 13.94 -3.51 2.01
C ASN A 170 12.52 -3.02 1.72
N PHE A 171 12.26 -1.76 2.05
CA PHE A 171 11.04 -1.05 1.71
C PHE A 171 11.33 0.44 1.44
N ARG A 172 10.43 1.09 0.71
CA ARG A 172 10.45 2.54 0.46
C ARG A 172 9.05 3.09 0.67
N PRO A 173 8.89 4.14 1.49
CA PRO A 173 7.64 4.86 1.57
C PRO A 173 7.43 5.73 0.31
N ILE A 174 6.18 5.86 -0.11
CA ILE A 174 5.73 6.68 -1.25
C ILE A 174 4.57 7.55 -0.76
N GLY A 175 4.61 8.87 -1.04
CA GLY A 175 3.52 9.79 -0.71
C GLY A 175 3.21 9.90 0.79
N THR A 176 4.16 9.57 1.66
CA THR A 176 3.98 9.65 3.13
C THR A 176 4.28 11.03 3.70
N ASP A 177 5.03 11.85 2.97
CA ASP A 177 5.39 13.20 3.43
C ASP A 177 4.19 14.14 3.40
N LYS A 178 4.02 14.94 4.45
CA LYS A 178 2.85 15.82 4.60
C LYS A 178 2.66 16.79 3.43
N TRP A 179 3.76 17.26 2.84
CA TRP A 179 3.72 18.15 1.68
C TRP A 179 3.29 17.39 0.42
N GLU A 180 3.84 16.20 0.18
CA GLU A 180 3.45 15.35 -0.93
C GLU A 180 1.97 15.00 -0.84
N ARG A 181 1.44 14.65 0.34
CA ARG A 181 0.00 14.38 0.54
C ARG A 181 -0.92 15.56 0.21
N ILE A 182 -0.43 16.80 0.30
CA ILE A 182 -1.21 18.01 0.00
C ILE A 182 -1.13 18.36 -1.49
N THR A 183 0.00 18.04 -2.14
CA THR A 183 0.24 18.38 -3.54
C THR A 183 0.00 17.23 -4.52
N ASN A 184 -0.10 15.98 -4.03
CA ASN A 184 -0.36 14.83 -4.88
C ASN A 184 -1.73 15.01 -5.55
N PRO A 185 -1.85 14.70 -6.85
CA PRO A 185 -3.16 14.67 -7.48
C PRO A 185 -4.06 13.71 -6.69
N LEU A 186 -5.29 14.16 -6.45
CA LEU A 186 -6.36 13.27 -6.01
C LEU A 186 -6.67 12.36 -7.21
N ASP A 187 -6.13 11.14 -7.19
CA ASP A 187 -6.27 10.12 -8.22
C ASP A 187 -6.62 8.75 -7.63
N ASP A 188 -6.76 7.74 -8.50
CA ASP A 188 -7.12 6.37 -8.10
C ASP A 188 -6.10 5.76 -7.13
N VAL A 189 -4.80 6.06 -7.31
CA VAL A 189 -3.73 5.57 -6.42
C VAL A 189 -3.85 6.19 -5.05
N TYR A 190 -4.04 7.51 -4.99
CA TYR A 190 -4.25 8.21 -3.74
C TYR A 190 -5.53 7.73 -3.03
N GLY A 191 -6.63 7.53 -3.75
CA GLY A 191 -7.89 7.04 -3.17
C GLY A 191 -7.82 5.60 -2.64
N THR A 192 -6.93 4.78 -3.21
CA THR A 192 -6.76 3.37 -2.81
C THR A 192 -5.77 3.21 -1.65
N LEU A 193 -4.65 3.93 -1.68
CA LEU A 193 -3.50 3.67 -0.81
C LEU A 193 -3.07 4.89 0.03
N GLY A 194 -3.47 6.11 -0.37
CA GLY A 194 -2.93 7.33 0.23
C GLY A 194 -1.40 7.37 0.13
N GLY A 195 -0.72 7.23 1.27
CA GLY A 195 0.73 7.02 1.33
C GLY A 195 1.04 5.59 1.76
N PHE A 196 1.92 4.91 1.02
CA PHE A 196 2.08 3.46 1.11
C PHE A 196 3.54 3.02 1.09
N LEU A 197 3.77 1.71 1.31
CA LEU A 197 5.09 1.11 1.26
C LEU A 197 5.25 0.21 0.02
N VAL A 198 6.28 0.48 -0.78
CA VAL A 198 6.81 -0.47 -1.75
C VAL A 198 7.86 -1.32 -1.07
N LYS A 199 7.71 -2.64 -1.12
CA LYS A 199 8.59 -3.62 -0.49
C LYS A 199 9.33 -4.44 -1.54
N PHE A 200 10.51 -4.90 -1.13
CA PHE A 200 11.44 -5.64 -1.98
C PHE A 200 11.85 -6.94 -1.32
N ALA A 201 11.80 -8.02 -2.09
CA ALA A 201 12.23 -9.35 -1.69
C ALA A 201 13.10 -9.98 -2.77
N VAL A 202 14.01 -10.87 -2.37
CA VAL A 202 14.75 -11.69 -3.34
C VAL A 202 13.89 -12.90 -3.71
N THR A 203 13.57 -13.07 -4.98
CA THR A 203 12.73 -14.18 -5.45
C THR A 203 13.54 -15.31 -6.04
N LYS A 204 14.73 -15.05 -6.58
CA LYS A 204 15.61 -16.10 -7.11
C LYS A 204 17.07 -15.77 -6.85
N PHE A 205 17.79 -16.72 -6.26
CA PHE A 205 19.23 -16.61 -6.04
C PHE A 205 19.95 -17.96 -6.01
N THR A 206 21.20 -17.95 -6.43
CA THR A 206 22.13 -19.08 -6.32
C THR A 206 23.20 -18.79 -5.27
N VAL A 207 23.54 -19.80 -4.47
CA VAL A 207 24.58 -19.74 -3.44
C VAL A 207 25.70 -20.72 -3.78
N THR A 208 26.93 -20.24 -3.68
CA THR A 208 28.13 -21.10 -3.64
C THR A 208 28.77 -21.01 -2.27
N SER A 209 28.99 -22.16 -1.63
CA SER A 209 29.74 -22.24 -0.37
C SER A 209 31.20 -21.82 -0.55
N LYS A 210 31.81 -21.36 0.54
CA LYS A 210 33.21 -20.99 0.58
C LYS A 210 34.09 -22.20 0.30
N THR A 211 35.25 -21.93 -0.27
CA THR A 211 36.34 -22.89 -0.41
C THR A 211 37.60 -22.30 0.20
N LYS A 212 38.70 -23.07 0.22
CA LYS A 212 39.99 -22.55 0.68
C LYS A 212 40.48 -21.31 -0.09
N ARG A 213 39.99 -21.10 -1.32
CA ARG A 213 40.46 -20.02 -2.21
C ARG A 213 39.41 -18.96 -2.52
N MET A 214 38.13 -19.23 -2.23
CA MET A 214 37.04 -18.34 -2.60
C MET A 214 36.06 -18.18 -1.44
N PRO A 215 35.63 -16.96 -1.13
CA PRO A 215 34.57 -16.72 -0.15
C PRO A 215 33.24 -17.30 -0.64
N ALA A 216 32.30 -17.46 0.29
CA ALA A 216 30.92 -17.77 -0.05
C ALA A 216 30.35 -16.66 -0.95
N THR A 217 29.54 -17.03 -1.94
CA THR A 217 28.96 -16.07 -2.89
C THR A 217 27.46 -16.29 -2.98
N VAL A 218 26.72 -15.18 -3.02
CA VAL A 218 25.30 -15.17 -3.42
C VAL A 218 25.19 -14.42 -4.74
N HIS A 219 24.51 -15.03 -5.70
CA HIS A 219 24.15 -14.43 -6.97
C HIS A 219 22.62 -14.29 -7.01
N ILE A 220 22.12 -13.06 -7.05
CA ILE A 220 20.69 -12.77 -7.13
C ILE A 220 20.33 -12.61 -8.61
N GLU A 221 19.43 -13.46 -9.10
CA GLU A 221 18.94 -13.43 -10.48
C GLU A 221 17.60 -12.68 -10.63
N GLU A 222 16.79 -12.63 -9.58
CA GLU A 222 15.47 -11.99 -9.62
C GLU A 222 15.10 -11.40 -8.26
N ILE A 223 14.47 -10.22 -8.29
CA ILE A 223 13.83 -9.60 -7.14
C ILE A 223 12.33 -9.44 -7.42
N GLY A 224 11.54 -9.46 -6.34
CA GLY A 224 10.12 -9.15 -6.34
C GLY A 224 9.85 -7.82 -5.67
N CYS A 225 8.98 -7.01 -6.27
CA CYS A 225 8.46 -5.76 -5.75
C CYS A 225 6.95 -5.89 -5.52
N TYR A 226 6.46 -5.43 -4.37
CA TYR A 226 5.04 -5.48 -4.04
C TYR A 226 4.66 -4.38 -3.06
N ILE A 227 3.37 -4.10 -2.95
CA ILE A 227 2.79 -3.18 -1.97
C ILE A 227 2.32 -3.97 -0.76
N ARG A 228 2.49 -3.37 0.42
CA ARG A 228 1.73 -3.74 1.62
C ARG A 228 1.20 -2.47 2.24
N ASP A 229 -0.09 -2.46 2.52
CA ASP A 229 -0.77 -1.34 3.17
C ASP A 229 -1.97 -1.82 4.01
N THR A 230 -2.66 -0.88 4.64
CA THR A 230 -3.90 -1.11 5.39
C THR A 230 -4.96 -0.11 4.97
N TYR A 231 -6.18 -0.59 4.69
CA TYR A 231 -7.33 0.25 4.41
C TYR A 231 -8.22 0.30 5.66
N GLU A 232 -8.10 1.39 6.40
CA GLU A 232 -8.64 1.53 7.75
C GLU A 232 -9.02 2.98 8.05
N PHE A 233 -9.90 3.15 9.05
CA PHE A 233 -10.41 4.45 9.47
C PHE A 233 -10.15 4.71 10.96
N LEU A 234 -8.91 4.46 11.43
CA LEU A 234 -8.49 4.68 12.81
C LEU A 234 -8.09 6.13 13.06
N ASN A 235 -8.46 6.66 14.22
CA ASN A 235 -8.07 8.01 14.64
C ASN A 235 -6.74 7.97 15.41
N ASP A 236 -5.70 8.60 14.86
CA ASP A 236 -4.46 8.84 15.60
C ASP A 236 -4.70 9.89 16.69
N SER A 237 -4.18 9.64 17.90
CA SER A 237 -4.10 10.61 19.00
C SER A 237 -5.42 11.33 19.32
N SER A 238 -6.54 10.60 19.23
CA SER A 238 -7.92 11.04 19.56
C SER A 238 -8.52 12.14 18.67
N LYS A 239 -7.92 12.47 17.53
CA LYS A 239 -8.49 13.44 16.58
C LYS A 239 -9.14 12.72 15.41
N ASP A 240 -10.39 13.10 15.13
CA ASP A 240 -11.12 12.59 13.97
C ASP A 240 -10.47 13.09 12.67
N GLN A 241 -9.83 12.18 11.91
CA GLN A 241 -9.07 12.55 10.72
C GLN A 241 -10.04 12.96 9.58
N PRO A 242 -9.87 14.15 8.97
CA PRO A 242 -10.66 14.54 7.81
C PRO A 242 -10.20 13.80 6.54
N LEU A 243 -11.15 13.34 5.74
CA LEU A 243 -10.95 12.58 4.50
C LEU A 243 -11.43 13.34 3.24
N GLY A 244 -11.59 14.65 3.39
CA GLY A 244 -12.03 15.57 2.34
C GLY A 244 -13.52 15.86 2.39
N TYR A 245 -13.96 16.64 1.42
CA TYR A 245 -15.38 16.93 1.23
C TYR A 245 -15.85 16.27 -0.06
N TRP A 246 -16.96 15.53 0.01
CA TRP A 246 -17.44 14.67 -1.06
C TRP A 246 -18.78 15.13 -1.62
N SER A 247 -18.98 14.94 -2.92
CA SER A 247 -20.26 15.14 -3.60
C SER A 247 -20.54 14.01 -4.59
N PHE A 248 -21.80 13.87 -5.00
CA PHE A 248 -22.26 12.78 -5.88
C PHE A 248 -21.62 12.77 -7.27
N GLU A 249 -21.37 13.95 -7.86
CA GLU A 249 -20.96 14.06 -9.27
C GLU A 249 -19.50 14.49 -9.42
N SER A 250 -19.01 15.39 -8.57
CA SER A 250 -17.64 15.89 -8.65
C SER A 250 -16.64 15.11 -7.78
N GLY A 251 -17.11 14.15 -6.98
CA GLY A 251 -16.22 13.33 -6.17
C GLY A 251 -15.70 14.08 -4.96
N ILE A 252 -14.39 14.23 -4.83
CA ILE A 252 -13.73 14.79 -3.64
C ILE A 252 -13.05 16.13 -3.91
N LYS A 253 -13.18 17.04 -2.94
CA LYS A 253 -12.32 18.21 -2.78
C LYS A 253 -11.51 18.14 -1.49
N GLY A 254 -10.35 18.78 -1.53
CA GLY A 254 -9.45 18.89 -0.38
C GLY A 254 -10.01 19.76 0.76
N PHE A 255 -9.17 20.12 1.73
CA PHE A 255 -9.59 20.73 2.99
C PHE A 255 -9.87 22.25 2.92
N GLY A 256 -10.19 22.78 1.74
CA GLY A 256 -10.34 24.23 1.50
C GLY A 256 -11.46 24.91 2.31
N ALA A 257 -12.39 24.12 2.87
CA ALA A 257 -13.51 24.60 3.69
C ALA A 257 -13.40 24.19 5.18
N LEU A 258 -12.19 24.09 5.72
CA LEU A 258 -11.91 23.72 7.13
C LEU A 258 -12.92 24.32 8.14
N GLY A 259 -13.50 23.45 8.97
CA GLY A 259 -14.43 23.84 10.04
C GLY A 259 -15.92 23.87 9.65
N ARG A 260 -16.26 23.61 8.38
CA ARG A 260 -17.65 23.47 7.93
C ARG A 260 -18.05 22.01 7.81
N GLU A 261 -19.33 21.69 7.96
CA GLU A 261 -19.83 20.34 7.66
C GLU A 261 -20.18 20.18 6.18
N THR A 262 -20.58 21.28 5.53
CA THR A 262 -20.82 21.31 4.09
C THR A 262 -20.33 22.63 3.48
N TYR A 263 -20.11 22.65 2.16
CA TYR A 263 -19.96 23.90 1.41
C TYR A 263 -20.33 23.70 -0.07
N GLU A 264 -20.75 24.79 -0.71
CA GLU A 264 -21.06 24.79 -2.14
C GLU A 264 -19.84 25.18 -2.98
N SER A 265 -19.61 24.45 -4.07
CA SER A 265 -18.59 24.75 -5.07
C SER A 265 -18.93 24.06 -6.38
N ASP A 266 -18.58 24.66 -7.52
CA ASP A 266 -18.88 24.10 -8.85
C ASP A 266 -20.35 23.69 -9.06
N GLY A 267 -21.28 24.43 -8.43
CA GLY A 267 -22.71 24.15 -8.48
C GLY A 267 -23.16 22.90 -7.71
N GLN A 268 -22.32 22.37 -6.82
CA GLN A 268 -22.61 21.19 -6.01
C GLN A 268 -22.38 21.45 -4.53
N LEU A 269 -23.17 20.76 -3.70
CA LEU A 269 -22.96 20.71 -2.26
C LEU A 269 -21.95 19.59 -1.95
N TYR A 270 -20.90 19.93 -1.21
CA TYR A 270 -19.91 18.98 -0.74
C TYR A 270 -20.06 18.75 0.76
N HIS A 271 -19.90 17.51 1.19
CA HIS A 271 -20.12 17.04 2.55
C HIS A 271 -18.82 16.56 3.17
N LYS A 272 -18.53 17.01 4.39
CA LYS A 272 -17.33 16.62 5.12
C LYS A 272 -17.38 15.14 5.46
N VAL A 273 -16.33 14.41 5.10
CA VAL A 273 -16.15 13.01 5.47
C VAL A 273 -14.93 12.90 6.38
N THR A 274 -15.05 12.09 7.43
CA THR A 274 -13.98 11.82 8.38
C THR A 274 -13.89 10.32 8.66
N ASN A 275 -12.84 9.87 9.33
CA ASN A 275 -12.75 8.51 9.85
C ASN A 275 -13.97 8.18 10.74
N GLY A 276 -14.42 9.14 11.55
CA GLY A 276 -15.61 9.06 12.37
C GLY A 276 -16.88 8.77 11.58
N SER A 277 -17.01 9.25 10.34
CA SER A 277 -18.14 8.89 9.48
C SER A 277 -18.18 7.39 9.17
N PHE A 278 -17.05 6.78 8.83
CA PHE A 278 -16.94 5.34 8.58
C PHE A 278 -17.14 4.52 9.86
N ASN A 279 -16.55 4.95 10.98
CA ASN A 279 -16.71 4.24 12.26
C ASN A 279 -18.17 4.29 12.75
N ARG A 280 -18.90 5.40 12.56
CA ARG A 280 -20.35 5.47 12.84
C ARG A 280 -21.12 4.46 11.98
N TYR A 281 -20.85 4.42 10.69
CA TYR A 281 -21.46 3.43 9.80
C TYR A 281 -21.21 2.00 10.27
N ARG A 282 -19.99 1.68 10.71
CA ARG A 282 -19.65 0.36 11.26
C ARG A 282 -20.52 -0.03 12.44
N VAL A 283 -20.71 0.91 13.37
CA VAL A 283 -21.53 0.69 14.58
C VAL A 283 -23.02 0.58 14.24
N GLU A 284 -23.53 1.45 13.36
CA GLU A 284 -24.95 1.55 13.05
C GLU A 284 -25.46 0.38 12.17
N HIS A 285 -24.63 -0.08 11.24
CA HIS A 285 -25.03 -1.09 10.26
C HIS A 285 -24.46 -2.49 10.52
N GLY A 286 -23.49 -2.62 11.45
CA GLY A 286 -22.79 -3.89 11.66
C GLY A 286 -22.04 -4.36 10.40
N LYS A 287 -21.54 -3.42 9.61
CA LYS A 287 -20.86 -3.60 8.32
C LYS A 287 -19.74 -2.58 8.17
N GLY A 288 -18.68 -2.88 7.43
CA GLY A 288 -17.50 -1.99 7.38
C GLY A 288 -16.29 -2.64 8.01
N GLY A 289 -15.55 -3.39 7.20
CA GLY A 289 -14.39 -4.16 7.65
C GLY A 289 -13.09 -3.61 7.12
N ASP A 290 -12.18 -3.24 8.02
CA ASP A 290 -10.82 -2.82 7.67
C ASP A 290 -10.06 -3.95 6.94
N LEU A 291 -9.13 -3.59 6.06
CA LEU A 291 -8.47 -4.55 5.17
C LEU A 291 -6.95 -4.42 5.24
N PHE A 292 -6.28 -5.56 5.15
CA PHE A 292 -4.86 -5.60 4.80
C PHE A 292 -4.75 -5.67 3.28
N VAL A 293 -4.03 -4.73 2.70
CA VAL A 293 -3.92 -4.56 1.26
C VAL A 293 -2.55 -5.07 0.81
N TYR A 294 -2.55 -5.96 -0.19
CA TYR A 294 -1.36 -6.45 -0.85
C TYR A 294 -1.53 -6.36 -2.35
N SER A 295 -0.46 -6.01 -3.06
CA SER A 295 -0.45 -6.15 -4.51
C SER A 295 0.02 -7.54 -4.95
N THR A 296 -0.20 -7.84 -6.22
CA THR A 296 0.59 -8.85 -6.93
C THR A 296 2.08 -8.52 -6.90
N VAL A 297 2.93 -9.50 -7.15
CA VAL A 297 4.39 -9.33 -7.14
C VAL A 297 4.88 -8.96 -8.54
N LYS A 298 5.47 -7.77 -8.68
CA LYS A 298 6.23 -7.38 -9.86
C LYS A 298 7.63 -7.98 -9.81
N LYS A 299 7.91 -8.90 -10.71
CA LYS A 299 9.22 -9.55 -10.81
C LYS A 299 10.16 -8.75 -11.70
N LEU A 300 11.39 -8.56 -11.24
CA LEU A 300 12.45 -7.83 -11.93
C LEU A 300 13.70 -8.72 -12.02
N PRO A 301 14.12 -9.11 -13.24
CA PRO A 301 15.42 -9.76 -13.43
C PRO A 301 16.56 -8.83 -13.03
N THR A 302 17.60 -9.39 -12.41
CA THR A 302 18.83 -8.67 -12.08
C THR A 302 20.03 -9.61 -12.07
N SER A 303 21.22 -9.08 -11.76
CA SER A 303 22.47 -9.84 -11.71
C SER A 303 23.38 -9.27 -10.62
N ILE A 304 22.91 -9.29 -9.37
CA ILE A 304 23.64 -8.73 -8.23
C ILE A 304 24.42 -9.87 -7.57
N SER A 305 25.74 -9.69 -7.41
CA SER A 305 26.59 -10.70 -6.78
C SER A 305 27.27 -10.16 -5.53
N PHE A 306 27.17 -10.90 -4.44
CA PHE A 306 27.85 -10.62 -3.18
C PHE A 306 28.85 -11.72 -2.87
N ARG A 307 30.11 -11.35 -2.70
CA ARG A 307 31.13 -12.21 -2.08
C ARG A 307 31.15 -11.87 -0.59
N PHE A 308 30.88 -12.84 0.26
CA PHE A 308 30.85 -12.66 1.72
C PHE A 308 32.18 -13.06 2.34
N MET A 309 32.93 -12.06 2.75
CA MET A 309 34.19 -12.19 3.48
C MET A 309 33.91 -12.44 4.97
N GLU A 310 34.90 -12.94 5.71
CA GLU A 310 34.74 -13.14 7.16
C GLU A 310 34.32 -11.87 7.91
N ALA A 311 34.80 -10.70 7.45
CA ALA A 311 34.42 -9.40 8.02
C ALA A 311 32.91 -9.12 7.88
N ASP A 312 32.27 -9.57 6.80
CA ASP A 312 30.83 -9.40 6.61
C ASP A 312 30.03 -10.21 7.63
N PHE A 313 30.44 -11.45 7.90
CA PHE A 313 29.80 -12.26 8.95
C PHE A 313 30.01 -11.66 10.34
N GLY A 314 31.19 -11.07 10.58
CA GLY A 314 31.49 -10.34 11.81
C GLY A 314 30.61 -9.10 11.99
N GLU A 315 30.51 -8.28 10.96
CA GLU A 315 29.64 -7.09 10.94
C GLU A 315 28.17 -7.48 11.11
N PHE A 316 27.70 -8.50 10.38
CA PHE A 316 26.36 -9.04 10.53
C PHE A 316 26.10 -9.53 11.96
N ALA A 317 27.02 -10.26 12.57
CA ALA A 317 26.88 -10.73 13.94
C ALA A 317 26.83 -9.58 14.97
N ALA A 318 27.55 -8.48 14.71
CA ALA A 318 27.55 -7.30 15.58
C ALA A 318 26.27 -6.46 15.44
N ARG A 319 25.71 -6.38 14.23
CA ARG A 319 24.59 -5.48 13.89
C ARG A 319 23.23 -6.17 13.85
N SER A 320 23.18 -7.49 13.66
CA SER A 320 21.96 -8.27 13.84
C SER A 320 21.75 -8.49 15.34
N LYS A 321 20.78 -7.78 15.92
CA LYS A 321 20.33 -8.13 17.28
C LYS A 321 19.89 -9.59 17.26
N ALA A 322 20.34 -10.38 18.23
CA ALA A 322 19.70 -11.66 18.50
C ALA A 322 18.21 -11.40 18.72
N PRO A 323 17.30 -12.26 18.25
CA PRO A 323 15.90 -12.17 18.66
C PRO A 323 15.89 -12.10 20.18
N LYS A 324 15.27 -11.08 20.77
CA LYS A 324 14.89 -11.17 22.18
C LYS A 324 13.90 -12.33 22.24
N VAL A 325 14.38 -13.50 22.61
CA VAL A 325 13.53 -14.51 23.22
C VAL A 325 13.15 -13.91 24.55
N THR A 326 11.95 -13.33 24.63
CA THR A 326 11.33 -12.96 25.91
C THR A 326 10.09 -13.83 26.01
N PRO A 327 9.89 -14.52 27.16
CA PRO A 327 8.87 -15.54 27.35
C PRO A 327 7.45 -15.10 27.02
#